data_AF-A0A7R9G8U3-F1
#
_entry.id   AF-A0A7R9G8U3-F1
#
_cell.length_a   1.000
_cell.length_b   1.000
_cell.length_c   1.000
_cell.angle_alpha   90.00
_cell.angle_beta   90.00
_cell.angle_gamma   90.00
#
_symmetry.space_group_name_H-M   'P 1'
#
loop_
_entity.id
_entity.type
_entity.pdbx_description
1 polymer ?
#
loop_
_entity_poly.entity_id
_entity_poly.type
_entity_poly.pdbx_seq_one_letter_code
_entity_poly.pdbx_strand_id
1 'polypeptide(L)'
;CTSVTNSSTLLEEAATRLGQVVTAKFDEAVRSQDLASVERFFKIFPLLGLHDQGLAKFSHYLCSKLQETAQKNLKTALETKLTDKRTSVIYADTLTLLFEGIARVVEIHQPLIETYYGLGRLISIIPHLQRECDRQTKKVLAEFSKHRQLDHKLQQVDDYYRGPVGVYGKHPVDKLDPKELDLFLGELTIMHSRAELYVRFVRRRVMDPGSVPPGRSLVNVRREGSVLVVIWSKTSHSLWTGLSMTGRLGFKSWSGVI
;
A
#
# COMPACT_ATOMS: atom_id res chain seq x y z
N CYS A 1 52.71 -16.79 10.20
CA CYS A 1 51.41 -16.08 10.13
C CYS A 1 51.00 -15.57 8.74
N THR A 2 51.89 -15.45 7.75
CA THR A 2 51.60 -14.95 6.39
C THR A 2 50.71 -15.88 5.54
N SER A 3 50.84 -17.20 5.68
CA SER A 3 50.04 -18.18 4.93
C SER A 3 48.54 -18.11 5.27
N VAL A 4 48.21 -17.91 6.55
CA VAL A 4 46.82 -17.80 7.03
C VAL A 4 46.17 -16.49 6.57
N THR A 5 46.94 -15.40 6.47
CA THR A 5 46.45 -14.11 5.96
C THR A 5 46.21 -14.14 4.45
N ASN A 6 47.02 -14.91 3.70
CA ASN A 6 46.83 -15.11 2.27
C ASN A 6 45.61 -15.99 1.97
N SER A 7 45.34 -17.03 2.78
CA SER A 7 44.15 -17.86 2.58
C SER A 7 42.85 -17.14 2.97
N SER A 8 42.86 -16.32 4.02
CA SER A 8 41.67 -15.54 4.42
C SER A 8 41.30 -14.50 3.36
N THR A 9 42.28 -13.78 2.82
CA THR A 9 42.07 -12.77 1.75
C THR A 9 41.54 -13.40 0.47
N LEU A 10 42.08 -14.55 0.04
CA LEU A 10 41.58 -15.28 -1.13
C LEU A 10 40.11 -15.73 -0.95
N LEU A 11 39.73 -16.19 0.24
CA LEU A 11 38.35 -16.58 0.54
C LEU A 11 37.40 -15.37 0.52
N GLU A 12 37.82 -14.23 1.06
CA GLU A 12 37.05 -12.98 1.02
C GLU A 12 36.85 -12.49 -0.42
N GLU A 13 37.89 -12.56 -1.26
CA GLU A 13 37.79 -12.23 -2.68
C GLU A 13 36.83 -13.17 -3.42
N ALA A 14 36.94 -14.48 -3.18
CA ALA A 14 36.06 -15.46 -3.80
C ALA A 14 34.60 -15.27 -3.38
N ALA A 15 34.34 -15.02 -2.09
CA ALA A 15 33.00 -14.72 -1.58
C ALA A 15 32.43 -13.45 -2.21
N THR A 16 33.25 -12.40 -2.37
CA THR A 16 32.85 -11.15 -3.01
C THR A 16 32.48 -11.37 -4.48
N ARG A 17 33.32 -12.09 -5.24
CA ARG A 17 33.05 -12.42 -6.65
C ARG A 17 31.78 -13.26 -6.79
N LEU A 18 31.59 -14.25 -5.91
CA LEU A 18 30.38 -15.06 -5.91
C LEU A 18 29.12 -14.24 -5.60
N GLY A 19 29.20 -13.31 -4.63
CA GLY A 19 28.11 -12.37 -4.33
C GLY A 19 27.70 -11.52 -5.53
N GLN A 20 28.67 -11.06 -6.33
CA GLN A 20 28.41 -10.33 -7.58
C GLN A 20 27.70 -11.21 -8.62
N VAL A 21 28.16 -12.46 -8.81
CA VAL A 21 27.53 -13.41 -9.73
C VAL A 21 26.10 -13.74 -9.32
N VAL A 22 25.87 -14.04 -8.04
CA VAL A 22 24.53 -14.34 -7.50
C VAL A 22 23.60 -13.13 -7.69
N THR A 23 24.09 -11.92 -7.43
CA THR A 23 23.34 -10.69 -7.67
C THR A 23 22.93 -10.53 -9.14
N ALA A 24 23.89 -10.68 -10.07
CA ALA A 24 23.61 -10.54 -11.49
C ALA A 24 22.61 -11.60 -11.99
N LYS A 25 22.75 -12.84 -11.51
CA LYS A 25 21.85 -13.95 -11.87
C LYS A 25 20.46 -13.84 -11.27
N PHE A 26 20.33 -13.30 -10.05
CA PHE A 26 19.04 -12.94 -9.48
C PHE A 26 18.33 -11.90 -10.36
N ASP A 27 19.03 -10.84 -10.75
CA ASP A 27 18.43 -9.78 -11.56
C ASP A 27 18.06 -10.26 -12.96
N GLU A 28 18.84 -11.18 -13.53
CA GLU A 28 18.52 -11.88 -14.79
C GLU A 28 17.23 -12.70 -14.66
N ALA A 29 17.10 -13.50 -13.59
CA ALA A 29 15.91 -14.29 -13.32
C ALA A 29 14.65 -13.44 -13.12
N VAL A 30 14.78 -12.28 -12.45
CA VAL A 30 13.70 -11.31 -12.31
C VAL A 30 13.26 -10.77 -13.68
N ARG A 31 14.21 -10.41 -14.56
CA ARG A 31 13.90 -9.92 -15.91
C ARG A 31 13.24 -11.00 -16.78
N SER A 32 13.69 -12.25 -16.67
CA SER A 32 13.13 -13.37 -17.43
C SER A 32 11.84 -13.95 -16.84
N GLN A 33 11.35 -13.42 -15.71
CA GLN A 33 10.15 -13.91 -15.03
C GLN A 33 10.25 -15.37 -14.57
N ASP A 34 11.47 -15.85 -14.33
CA ASP A 34 11.74 -17.20 -13.85
C ASP A 34 11.68 -17.26 -12.32
N LEU A 35 10.49 -17.53 -11.79
CA LEU A 35 10.23 -17.62 -10.35
C LEU A 35 11.15 -18.66 -9.66
N ALA A 36 11.40 -19.80 -10.30
CA ALA A 36 12.21 -20.87 -9.72
C ALA A 36 13.66 -20.40 -9.53
N SER A 37 14.22 -19.72 -10.53
CA SER A 37 15.56 -19.13 -10.42
C SER A 37 15.60 -17.96 -9.43
N VAL A 38 14.58 -17.10 -9.38
CA VAL A 38 14.48 -16.02 -8.39
C VAL A 38 14.57 -16.57 -6.98
N GLU A 39 13.75 -17.58 -6.64
CA GLU A 39 13.79 -18.21 -5.32
C GLU A 39 15.12 -18.93 -5.05
N ARG A 40 15.69 -19.59 -6.07
CA ARG A 40 16.98 -20.27 -5.93
C ARG A 40 18.09 -19.29 -5.57
N PHE A 41 18.23 -18.17 -6.29
CA PHE A 41 19.24 -17.17 -5.98
C PHE A 41 18.92 -16.41 -4.70
N PHE A 42 17.64 -16.20 -4.38
CA PHE A 42 17.21 -15.63 -3.10
C PHE A 42 17.72 -16.43 -1.90
N LYS A 43 17.72 -17.77 -1.98
CA LYS A 43 18.22 -18.67 -0.92
C LYS A 43 19.74 -18.62 -0.73
N ILE A 44 20.50 -18.14 -1.73
CA ILE A 44 21.97 -18.12 -1.69
C ILE A 44 22.51 -16.89 -0.96
N PHE A 45 21.85 -15.72 -1.07
CA PHE A 45 22.27 -14.50 -0.36
C PHE A 45 22.58 -14.70 1.14
N PRO A 46 21.73 -15.34 1.97
CA PRO A 46 22.03 -15.51 3.39
C PRO A 46 23.24 -16.39 3.64
N LEU A 47 23.52 -17.37 2.77
CA LEU A 47 24.72 -18.23 2.85
C LEU A 47 26.02 -17.47 2.60
N LEU A 48 25.95 -16.31 1.93
CA LEU A 48 27.08 -15.41 1.69
C LEU A 48 27.12 -14.25 2.69
N GLY A 49 26.28 -14.27 3.73
CA GLY A 49 26.15 -13.15 4.67
C GLY A 49 25.37 -11.94 4.13
N LEU A 50 24.87 -12.00 2.89
CA LEU A 50 24.22 -10.89 2.17
C LEU A 50 22.71 -10.80 2.44
N HIS A 51 22.28 -11.04 3.68
CA HIS A 51 20.87 -11.14 4.08
C HIS A 51 20.07 -9.89 3.69
N ASP A 52 20.55 -8.71 4.07
CA ASP A 52 19.78 -7.48 3.88
C ASP A 52 19.70 -7.10 2.38
N GLN A 53 20.73 -7.41 1.60
CA GLN A 53 20.72 -7.23 0.14
C GLN A 53 19.70 -8.15 -0.54
N GLY A 54 19.69 -9.44 -0.16
CA GLY A 54 18.73 -10.41 -0.68
C GLY A 54 17.29 -10.02 -0.38
N LEU A 55 17.00 -9.62 0.87
CA LEU A 55 15.68 -9.13 1.28
C LEU A 55 15.28 -7.86 0.53
N ALA A 56 16.19 -6.91 0.32
CA ALA A 56 15.90 -5.67 -0.41
C ALA A 56 15.55 -5.96 -1.89
N LYS A 57 16.34 -6.81 -2.56
CA LYS A 57 16.08 -7.20 -3.96
C LYS A 57 14.78 -7.98 -4.12
N PHE A 58 14.53 -8.94 -3.23
CA PHE A 58 13.30 -9.70 -3.25
C PHE A 58 12.08 -8.83 -2.95
N SER A 59 12.19 -7.87 -2.01
CA SER A 59 11.14 -6.88 -1.76
C SER A 59 10.82 -6.06 -3.01
N HIS A 60 11.82 -5.63 -3.76
CA HIS A 60 11.63 -4.90 -5.02
C HIS A 60 10.90 -5.75 -6.08
N TYR A 61 11.31 -7.01 -6.23
CA TYR A 61 10.64 -7.97 -7.12
C TYR A 61 9.16 -8.18 -6.73
N LEU A 62 8.86 -8.38 -5.45
CA LEU A 62 7.48 -8.53 -4.99
C LEU A 62 6.66 -7.26 -5.23
N CYS A 63 7.24 -6.08 -5.02
CA CYS A 63 6.58 -4.80 -5.30
C CYS A 63 6.29 -4.63 -6.80
N SER A 64 7.18 -5.06 -7.70
CA SER A 64 6.92 -4.98 -9.14
C SER A 64 5.75 -5.90 -9.55
N LYS A 65 5.65 -7.09 -8.96
CA LYS A 65 4.51 -8.00 -9.17
C LYS A 65 3.18 -7.48 -8.65
N LEU A 66 3.20 -6.88 -7.47
CA LEU A 66 2.03 -6.19 -6.94
C LEU A 66 1.63 -5.01 -7.82
N GLN A 67 2.58 -4.22 -8.30
CA GLN A 67 2.33 -3.13 -9.23
C GLN A 67 1.63 -3.61 -10.50
N GLU A 68 2.18 -4.62 -11.18
CA GLU A 68 1.63 -5.19 -12.42
C GLU A 68 0.17 -5.64 -12.21
N THR A 69 -0.07 -6.38 -11.12
CA THR A 69 -1.40 -6.90 -10.78
C THR A 69 -2.39 -5.78 -10.45
N ALA A 70 -1.97 -4.79 -9.64
CA ALA A 70 -2.82 -3.66 -9.25
C ALA A 70 -3.19 -2.79 -10.46
N GLN A 71 -2.24 -2.55 -11.37
CA GLN A 71 -2.50 -1.79 -12.60
C GLN A 71 -3.45 -2.52 -13.54
N LYS A 72 -3.31 -3.85 -13.66
CA LYS A 72 -4.26 -4.68 -14.42
C LYS A 72 -5.68 -4.60 -13.84
N ASN A 73 -5.82 -4.74 -12.52
CA ASN A 73 -7.11 -4.67 -11.84
C ASN A 73 -7.75 -3.29 -11.99
N LEU A 74 -6.98 -2.20 -11.85
CA LEU A 74 -7.48 -0.85 -12.09
C LEU A 74 -7.92 -0.66 -13.55
N LYS A 75 -7.14 -1.15 -14.53
CA LYS A 75 -7.53 -1.09 -15.94
C LYS A 75 -8.87 -1.79 -16.18
N THR A 76 -9.06 -3.00 -15.63
CA THR A 76 -10.33 -3.72 -15.71
C THR A 76 -11.50 -2.94 -15.07
N ALA A 77 -11.27 -2.28 -13.94
CA ALA A 77 -12.26 -1.42 -13.31
C ALA A 77 -12.68 -0.24 -14.22
N LEU A 78 -11.73 0.38 -14.92
CA LEU A 78 -11.98 1.49 -15.84
C LEU A 78 -12.73 1.05 -17.11
N GLU A 79 -12.55 -0.19 -17.56
CA GLU A 79 -13.23 -0.78 -18.71
C GLU A 79 -14.65 -1.29 -18.38
N THR A 80 -15.05 -1.25 -17.10
CA THR A 80 -16.37 -1.72 -16.65
C THR A 80 -17.47 -0.76 -17.12
N LYS A 81 -18.51 -1.31 -17.78
CA LYS A 81 -19.64 -0.53 -18.31
C LYS A 81 -20.49 0.04 -17.17
N LEU A 82 -21.00 1.26 -17.34
CA LEU A 82 -21.87 1.93 -16.37
C LEU A 82 -23.16 1.16 -16.02
N THR A 83 -23.61 0.29 -16.92
CA THR A 83 -24.80 -0.56 -16.71
C THR A 83 -24.53 -1.77 -15.81
N ASP A 84 -23.26 -2.03 -15.44
CA ASP A 84 -22.92 -3.13 -14.55
C ASP A 84 -23.41 -2.83 -13.13
N LYS A 85 -24.05 -3.82 -12.49
CA LYS A 85 -24.54 -3.73 -11.11
C LYS A 85 -23.41 -3.46 -10.11
N ARG A 86 -22.18 -3.87 -10.43
CA ARG A 86 -20.98 -3.66 -9.61
C ARG A 86 -20.37 -2.28 -9.79
N THR A 87 -20.86 -1.48 -10.74
CA THR A 87 -20.33 -0.14 -11.00
C THR A 87 -20.31 0.70 -9.73
N SER A 88 -21.32 0.60 -8.85
CA SER A 88 -21.38 1.39 -7.61
C SER A 88 -20.34 1.03 -6.55
N VAL A 89 -19.62 -0.09 -6.69
CA VAL A 89 -18.62 -0.56 -5.72
C VAL A 89 -17.28 -0.92 -6.35
N ILE A 90 -17.09 -0.62 -7.64
CA ILE A 90 -15.95 -1.09 -8.43
C ILE A 90 -14.59 -0.64 -7.89
N TYR A 91 -14.50 0.57 -7.32
CA TYR A 91 -13.25 1.07 -6.75
C TYR A 91 -12.97 0.44 -5.38
N ALA A 92 -14.03 0.14 -4.62
CA ALA A 92 -13.91 -0.62 -3.38
C ALA A 92 -13.47 -2.07 -3.64
N ASP A 93 -14.01 -2.72 -4.66
CA ASP A 93 -13.57 -4.05 -5.10
C ASP A 93 -12.10 -4.00 -5.56
N THR A 94 -11.70 -2.97 -6.30
CA THR A 94 -10.31 -2.78 -6.78
C THR A 94 -9.32 -2.63 -5.61
N LEU A 95 -9.65 -1.83 -4.59
CA LEU A 95 -8.83 -1.72 -3.39
C LEU A 95 -8.80 -3.04 -2.60
N THR A 96 -9.90 -3.76 -2.54
CA THR A 96 -9.98 -5.08 -1.89
C THR A 96 -8.98 -6.05 -2.54
N LEU A 97 -8.97 -6.13 -3.87
CA LEU A 97 -8.02 -6.98 -4.61
C LEU A 97 -6.56 -6.60 -4.34
N LEU A 98 -6.25 -5.30 -4.21
CA LEU A 98 -4.91 -4.83 -3.84
C LEU A 98 -4.52 -5.31 -2.43
N PHE A 99 -5.39 -5.10 -1.44
CA PHE A 99 -5.12 -5.48 -0.05
C PHE A 99 -4.98 -6.99 0.14
N GLU A 100 -5.87 -7.78 -0.48
CA GLU A 100 -5.79 -9.24 -0.50
C GLU A 100 -4.54 -9.74 -1.22
N GLY A 101 -4.16 -9.09 -2.32
CA GLY A 101 -2.92 -9.40 -3.04
C GLY A 101 -1.69 -9.25 -2.15
N ILE A 102 -1.62 -8.18 -1.36
CA ILE A 102 -0.51 -7.98 -0.41
C ILE A 102 -0.55 -9.01 0.72
N ALA A 103 -1.73 -9.29 1.29
CA ALA A 103 -1.86 -10.31 2.32
C ALA A 103 -1.37 -11.68 1.83
N ARG A 104 -1.75 -12.05 0.61
CA ARG A 104 -1.30 -13.27 -0.06
C ARG A 104 0.22 -13.30 -0.28
N VAL A 105 0.82 -12.20 -0.73
CA VAL A 105 2.29 -12.09 -0.88
C VAL A 105 3.00 -12.36 0.45
N VAL A 106 2.51 -11.76 1.54
CA VAL A 106 3.07 -11.97 2.88
C VAL A 106 2.93 -13.43 3.31
N GLU A 107 1.77 -14.06 3.11
CA GLU A 107 1.49 -15.44 3.51
C GLU A 107 2.31 -16.47 2.73
N ILE A 108 2.42 -16.30 1.41
CA ILE A 108 3.17 -17.24 0.56
C ILE A 108 4.66 -17.20 0.85
N HIS A 109 5.23 -16.02 1.07
CA HIS A 109 6.69 -15.88 1.18
C HIS A 109 7.21 -15.93 2.61
N GLN A 110 6.36 -15.86 3.63
CA GLN A 110 6.79 -15.99 5.03
C GLN A 110 7.59 -17.28 5.29
N PRO A 111 7.11 -18.49 4.92
CA PRO A 111 7.86 -19.72 5.21
C PRO A 111 9.24 -19.73 4.55
N LEU A 112 9.34 -19.23 3.32
CA LEU A 112 10.61 -19.10 2.60
C LEU A 112 11.58 -18.16 3.32
N ILE A 113 11.12 -17.00 3.76
CA ILE A 113 11.97 -16.01 4.44
C ILE A 113 12.41 -16.53 5.80
N GLU A 114 11.49 -17.08 6.60
CA GLU A 114 11.82 -17.58 7.93
C GLU A 114 12.77 -18.77 7.90
N THR A 115 12.62 -19.65 6.89
CA THR A 115 13.48 -20.84 6.72
C THR A 115 14.92 -20.47 6.37
N TYR A 116 15.13 -19.50 5.47
CA TYR A 116 16.47 -19.22 4.91
C TYR A 116 17.13 -17.95 5.47
N TYR A 117 16.36 -16.97 5.93
CA TYR A 117 16.88 -15.71 6.48
C TYR A 117 16.74 -15.64 8.01
N GLY A 118 15.90 -16.49 8.58
CA GLY A 118 15.64 -16.57 10.01
C GLY A 118 14.33 -15.91 10.43
N LEU A 119 13.88 -16.29 11.63
CA LEU A 119 12.64 -15.80 12.24
C LEU A 119 12.63 -14.27 12.32
N GLY A 120 11.47 -13.68 12.06
CA GLY A 120 11.27 -12.23 12.14
C GLY A 120 11.82 -11.40 10.99
N ARG A 121 12.59 -11.99 10.06
CA ARG A 121 13.12 -11.24 8.91
C ARG A 121 12.05 -10.73 7.95
N LEU A 122 10.84 -11.31 7.99
CA LEU A 122 9.67 -10.85 7.24
C LEU A 122 9.37 -9.36 7.48
N ILE A 123 9.64 -8.84 8.68
CA ILE A 123 9.40 -7.44 9.04
C ILE A 123 10.19 -6.45 8.17
N SER A 124 11.30 -6.91 7.57
CA SER A 124 12.14 -6.12 6.68
C SER A 124 11.44 -5.84 5.33
N ILE A 125 10.49 -6.69 4.93
CA ILE A 125 9.78 -6.59 3.64
C ILE A 125 8.51 -5.72 3.77
N ILE A 126 7.85 -5.77 4.93
CA ILE A 126 6.57 -5.08 5.16
C ILE A 126 6.62 -3.58 4.78
N PRO A 127 7.63 -2.77 5.13
CA PRO A 127 7.69 -1.36 4.74
C PRO A 127 7.73 -1.14 3.23
N HIS A 128 8.34 -2.04 2.47
CA HIS A 128 8.37 -1.96 1.01
C HIS A 128 6.98 -2.21 0.43
N LEU A 129 6.30 -3.26 0.91
CA LEU A 129 4.93 -3.58 0.51
C LEU A 129 3.93 -2.47 0.89
N GLN A 130 4.10 -1.83 2.05
CA GLN A 130 3.27 -0.68 2.46
C GLN A 130 3.42 0.50 1.50
N ARG A 131 4.65 0.90 1.17
CA ARG A 131 4.88 1.99 0.19
C ARG A 131 4.25 1.69 -1.17
N GLU A 132 4.31 0.43 -1.58
CA GLU A 132 3.67 0.00 -2.81
C GLU A 132 2.15 0.06 -2.73
N CYS A 133 1.58 -0.38 -1.60
CA CYS A 133 0.16 -0.24 -1.30
C CYS A 133 -0.28 1.22 -1.42
N ASP A 134 0.39 2.13 -0.71
CA ASP A 134 0.08 3.56 -0.73
C ASP A 134 0.13 4.13 -2.15
N ARG A 135 1.14 3.73 -2.93
CA ARG A 135 1.29 4.17 -4.33
C ARG A 135 0.12 3.73 -5.20
N GLN A 136 -0.33 2.48 -5.07
CA GLN A 136 -1.44 1.97 -5.87
C GLN A 136 -2.79 2.49 -5.37
N THR A 137 -3.02 2.56 -4.06
CA THR A 137 -4.22 3.19 -3.47
C THR A 137 -4.37 4.64 -3.94
N LYS A 138 -3.28 5.44 -3.99
CA LYS A 138 -3.32 6.82 -4.50
C LYS A 138 -3.83 6.91 -5.95
N LYS A 139 -3.48 5.95 -6.80
CA LYS A 139 -3.94 5.89 -8.20
C LYS A 139 -5.41 5.52 -8.28
N VAL A 140 -5.83 4.48 -7.56
CA VAL A 140 -7.24 4.05 -7.51
C VAL A 140 -8.13 5.19 -6.99
N LEU A 141 -7.72 5.89 -5.93
CA LEU A 141 -8.46 7.04 -5.39
C LEU A 141 -8.50 8.24 -6.35
N ALA A 142 -7.47 8.43 -7.18
CA ALA A 142 -7.47 9.49 -8.19
C ALA A 142 -8.52 9.21 -9.27
N GLU A 143 -8.57 7.99 -9.79
CA GLU A 143 -9.58 7.59 -10.78
C GLU A 143 -11.00 7.58 -10.17
N PHE A 144 -11.15 7.11 -8.92
CA PHE A 144 -12.39 7.22 -8.17
C PHE A 144 -12.89 8.66 -8.08
N SER A 145 -12.02 9.58 -7.62
CA SER A 145 -12.39 11.00 -7.45
C SER A 145 -12.82 11.63 -8.78
N LYS A 146 -12.11 11.30 -9.86
CA LYS A 146 -12.40 11.76 -11.22
C LYS A 146 -13.71 11.20 -11.75
N HIS A 147 -13.90 9.88 -11.72
CA HIS A 147 -15.07 9.21 -12.31
C HIS A 147 -16.34 9.42 -11.48
N ARG A 148 -16.21 9.65 -10.16
CA ARG A 148 -17.34 10.00 -9.28
C ARG A 148 -17.58 11.49 -9.17
N GLN A 149 -16.77 12.32 -9.84
CA GLN A 149 -16.88 13.78 -9.80
C GLN A 149 -16.91 14.32 -8.37
N LEU A 150 -15.97 13.85 -7.53
CA LEU A 150 -15.92 14.20 -6.11
C LEU A 150 -15.86 15.72 -5.91
N ASP A 151 -14.99 16.40 -6.67
CA ASP A 151 -14.83 17.86 -6.55
C ASP A 151 -16.11 18.62 -6.89
N HIS A 152 -16.86 18.16 -7.90
CA HIS A 152 -18.15 18.75 -8.26
C HIS A 152 -19.18 18.55 -7.14
N LYS A 153 -19.27 17.34 -6.58
CA LYS A 153 -20.17 17.05 -5.45
C LYS A 153 -19.84 17.91 -4.23
N LEU A 154 -18.56 18.14 -3.95
CA LEU A 154 -18.11 19.00 -2.86
C LEU A 154 -18.50 20.47 -3.09
N GLN A 155 -18.35 20.96 -4.32
CA GLN A 155 -18.78 22.32 -4.69
C GLN A 155 -20.29 22.50 -4.49
N GLN A 156 -21.11 21.53 -4.93
CA GLN A 156 -22.56 21.57 -4.74
C GLN A 156 -22.97 21.61 -3.27
N VAL A 157 -22.23 20.90 -2.40
CA VAL A 157 -22.47 20.93 -0.94
C VAL A 157 -22.10 22.29 -0.35
N ASP A 158 -20.96 22.85 -0.74
CA ASP A 158 -20.51 24.17 -0.27
C ASP A 158 -21.44 25.31 -0.71
N ASP A 159 -21.89 25.28 -1.97
CA ASP A 159 -22.88 26.23 -2.50
C ASP A 159 -24.22 26.15 -1.76
N TYR A 160 -24.65 24.94 -1.37
CA TYR A 160 -25.83 24.73 -0.54
C TYR A 160 -25.71 25.41 0.83
N TYR A 161 -24.53 25.34 1.47
CA TYR A 161 -24.29 25.98 2.77
C TYR A 161 -24.05 27.49 2.70
N ARG A 162 -23.48 28.01 1.60
CA ARG A 162 -23.22 29.46 1.42
C ARG A 162 -24.44 30.26 0.93
N GLY A 163 -25.48 29.60 0.44
CA GLY A 163 -26.70 30.27 -0.01
C GLY A 163 -27.39 31.06 1.12
N PRO A 164 -28.01 32.22 0.83
CA PRO A 164 -28.66 33.03 1.85
C PRO A 164 -29.80 32.25 2.53
N VAL A 165 -29.69 32.09 3.85
CA VAL A 165 -30.73 31.51 4.71
C VAL A 165 -31.97 32.39 4.62
N GLY A 166 -32.94 32.00 3.78
CA GLY A 166 -34.27 32.63 3.79
C GLY A 166 -34.94 32.92 2.45
N VAL A 167 -34.31 32.69 1.29
CA VAL A 167 -35.00 32.88 0.01
C VAL A 167 -35.40 31.52 -0.59
N TYR A 168 -36.59 31.06 -0.22
CA TYR A 168 -37.31 29.90 -0.80
C TYR A 168 -37.71 30.09 -2.28
N GLY A 169 -36.93 30.83 -3.07
CA GLY A 169 -37.28 31.21 -4.43
C GLY A 169 -36.06 31.28 -5.32
N LYS A 170 -35.90 30.27 -6.18
CA LYS A 170 -34.83 30.08 -7.19
C LYS A 170 -33.49 29.56 -6.66
N HIS A 171 -33.44 28.27 -6.33
CA HIS A 171 -32.24 27.48 -6.61
C HIS A 171 -32.38 26.87 -8.02
N PRO A 172 -31.59 27.30 -9.03
CA PRO A 172 -31.68 26.71 -10.37
C PRO A 172 -31.00 25.32 -10.42
N VAL A 173 -31.80 24.32 -10.81
CA VAL A 173 -31.49 23.20 -11.73
C VAL A 173 -30.51 22.08 -11.31
N ASP A 174 -29.49 22.27 -10.45
CA ASP A 174 -28.57 21.17 -10.06
C ASP A 174 -28.69 20.78 -8.59
N LYS A 175 -29.85 20.23 -8.21
CA LYS A 175 -29.99 19.58 -6.91
C LYS A 175 -29.12 18.31 -6.90
N LEU A 176 -28.18 18.25 -5.96
CA LEU A 176 -27.44 17.03 -5.62
C LEU A 176 -28.46 15.91 -5.37
N ASP A 177 -28.46 14.85 -6.20
CA ASP A 177 -29.38 13.72 -6.03
C ASP A 177 -28.99 12.94 -4.76
N PRO A 178 -29.88 12.86 -3.75
CA PRO A 178 -29.60 12.10 -2.54
C PRO A 178 -29.23 10.64 -2.81
N LYS A 179 -29.78 10.02 -3.87
CA LYS A 179 -29.48 8.63 -4.22
C LYS A 179 -28.06 8.47 -4.77
N GLU A 180 -27.61 9.38 -5.61
CA GLU A 180 -26.24 9.35 -6.12
C GLU A 180 -25.22 9.62 -5.01
N LEU A 181 -25.55 10.51 -4.08
CA LEU A 181 -24.72 10.77 -2.91
C LEU A 181 -24.65 9.55 -1.99
N ASP A 182 -25.77 8.88 -1.75
CA ASP A 182 -25.82 7.64 -0.94
C ASP A 182 -24.96 6.52 -1.56
N LEU A 183 -25.06 6.30 -2.87
CA LEU A 183 -24.20 5.33 -3.58
C LEU A 183 -22.71 5.68 -3.46
N PHE A 184 -22.37 6.97 -3.60
CA PHE A 184 -21.00 7.45 -3.44
C PHE A 184 -20.47 7.22 -2.01
N LEU A 185 -21.26 7.59 -1.00
CA LEU A 185 -20.91 7.40 0.42
C LEU A 185 -20.84 5.91 0.78
N GLY A 186 -21.69 5.09 0.18
CA GLY A 186 -21.66 3.64 0.30
C GLY A 186 -20.35 3.05 -0.20
N GLU A 187 -19.93 3.39 -1.42
CA GLU A 187 -18.63 2.95 -1.97
C GLU A 187 -17.46 3.40 -1.07
N LEU A 188 -17.50 4.64 -0.60
CA LEU A 188 -16.48 5.21 0.29
C LEU A 188 -16.41 4.49 1.64
N THR A 189 -17.56 4.14 2.20
CA THR A 189 -17.66 3.39 3.46
C THR A 189 -17.06 1.99 3.30
N ILE A 190 -17.34 1.31 2.19
CA ILE A 190 -16.74 0.01 1.90
C ILE A 190 -15.22 0.15 1.77
N MET A 191 -14.72 1.13 1.01
CA MET A 191 -13.27 1.39 0.88
C MET A 191 -12.58 1.55 2.24
N HIS A 192 -13.18 2.32 3.17
CA HIS A 192 -12.65 2.49 4.52
C HIS A 192 -12.65 1.17 5.30
N SER A 193 -13.76 0.42 5.27
CA SER A 193 -13.84 -0.86 5.99
C SER A 193 -12.77 -1.86 5.53
N ARG A 194 -12.47 -1.89 4.21
CA ARG A 194 -11.45 -2.76 3.62
C ARG A 194 -10.04 -2.32 4.00
N ALA A 195 -9.79 -1.01 4.00
CA ALA A 195 -8.52 -0.46 4.46
C ALA A 195 -8.27 -0.74 5.95
N GLU A 196 -9.31 -0.69 6.79
CA GLU A 196 -9.19 -1.02 8.20
C GLU A 196 -8.82 -2.50 8.39
N LEU A 197 -9.48 -3.42 7.69
CA LEU A 197 -9.14 -4.85 7.71
C LEU A 197 -7.68 -5.09 7.32
N TYR A 198 -7.21 -4.41 6.27
CA TYR A 198 -5.82 -4.45 5.84
C TYR A 198 -4.86 -3.94 6.92
N VAL A 199 -5.13 -2.77 7.50
CA VAL A 199 -4.28 -2.22 8.57
C VAL A 199 -4.22 -3.15 9.78
N ARG A 200 -5.35 -3.75 10.16
CA ARG A 200 -5.40 -4.77 11.23
C ARG A 200 -4.59 -6.01 10.88
N PHE A 201 -4.60 -6.45 9.61
CA PHE A 201 -3.73 -7.52 9.14
C PHE A 201 -2.25 -7.14 9.29
N VAL A 202 -1.84 -5.98 8.78
CA VAL A 202 -0.44 -5.52 8.82
C VAL A 202 0.04 -5.34 10.26
N ARG A 203 -0.78 -4.73 11.13
CA ARG A 203 -0.47 -4.58 12.57
C ARG A 203 -0.21 -5.92 13.22
N ARG A 204 -1.06 -6.93 12.96
CA ARG A 204 -0.85 -8.29 13.49
C ARG A 204 0.48 -8.89 13.01
N ARG A 205 0.86 -8.66 11.75
CA ARG A 205 2.14 -9.17 11.19
C ARG A 205 3.38 -8.47 11.76
N VAL A 206 3.28 -7.20 12.12
CA VAL A 206 4.39 -6.41 12.70
C VAL A 206 4.52 -6.63 14.21
N MET A 207 3.40 -6.87 14.90
CA MET A 207 3.35 -7.04 16.36
C MET A 207 3.40 -8.50 16.80
N ASP A 208 3.55 -9.45 15.89
CA ASP A 208 3.64 -10.88 16.24
C ASP A 208 4.90 -11.14 17.08
N PRO A 209 4.79 -11.58 18.34
CA PRO A 209 5.93 -11.78 19.24
C PRO A 209 6.95 -12.82 18.73
N GLY A 210 6.56 -13.72 17.81
CA GLY A 210 7.51 -14.63 17.15
C GLY A 210 8.41 -13.97 16.08
N SER A 211 8.12 -12.71 15.72
CA SER A 211 8.76 -11.98 14.61
C SER A 211 9.81 -10.94 15.03
N VAL A 212 10.08 -10.79 16.33
CA VAL A 212 11.03 -9.79 16.84
C VAL A 212 12.29 -10.48 17.41
N PRO A 213 13.45 -10.41 16.72
CA PRO A 213 14.70 -10.88 17.31
C PRO A 213 15.12 -10.01 18.51
N PRO A 214 15.74 -10.58 19.56
CA PRO A 214 16.18 -9.83 20.73
C PRO A 214 17.17 -8.73 20.31
N GLY A 215 16.87 -7.48 20.66
CA GLY A 215 17.75 -6.31 20.42
C GLY A 215 17.33 -5.35 19.29
N ARG A 216 16.31 -5.66 18.48
CA ARG A 216 15.71 -4.66 17.57
C ARG A 216 14.44 -4.08 18.19
N SER A 217 14.56 -2.88 18.75
CA SER A 217 13.38 -2.04 19.02
C SER A 217 12.77 -1.63 17.69
N LEU A 218 11.45 -1.80 17.52
CA LEU A 218 10.74 -1.34 16.32
C LEU A 218 10.72 0.17 16.29
N VAL A 219 11.80 0.76 15.76
CA VAL A 219 11.91 2.19 15.47
C VAL A 219 10.83 2.54 14.45
N ASN A 220 9.86 3.34 14.91
CA ASN A 220 8.96 4.19 14.13
C ASN A 220 8.63 3.66 12.72
N VAL A 221 7.62 2.78 12.62
CA VAL A 221 6.76 2.81 11.43
C VAL A 221 6.10 4.19 11.45
N ARG A 222 6.77 5.14 10.80
CA ARG A 222 6.46 6.57 10.79
C ARG A 222 4.98 6.77 10.47
N ARG A 223 4.30 7.53 11.33
CA ARG A 223 2.86 7.81 11.32
C ARG A 223 2.39 8.64 10.11
N GLU A 224 3.29 9.04 9.23
CA GLU A 224 3.01 9.93 8.11
C GLU A 224 2.90 9.13 6.81
N GLY A 225 1.67 8.95 6.32
CA GLY A 225 1.40 8.43 4.98
C GLY A 225 0.70 7.08 4.90
N SER A 226 0.24 6.50 6.02
CA SER A 226 -0.56 5.26 6.05
C SER A 226 -1.69 5.28 5.01
N VAL A 227 -2.02 4.13 4.41
CA VAL A 227 -3.24 3.90 3.61
C VAL A 227 -4.47 4.60 4.21
N LEU A 228 -4.62 4.58 5.54
CA LEU A 228 -5.67 5.33 6.24
C LEU A 228 -5.47 6.85 6.11
N VAL A 229 -4.28 7.39 6.36
CA VAL A 229 -3.95 8.80 6.11
C VAL A 229 -4.08 9.17 4.64
N VAL A 230 -3.87 8.28 3.67
CA VAL A 230 -4.03 8.58 2.23
C VAL A 230 -5.51 8.60 1.83
N ILE A 231 -6.27 7.58 2.23
CA ILE A 231 -7.72 7.52 2.03
C ILE A 231 -8.38 8.69 2.75
N TRP A 232 -7.97 8.95 3.99
CA TRP A 232 -8.51 10.00 4.84
C TRP A 232 -8.00 11.39 4.45
N SER A 233 -6.75 11.60 4.02
CA SER A 233 -6.31 12.92 3.54
C SER A 233 -6.95 13.29 2.21
N LYS A 234 -7.13 12.36 1.26
CA LYS A 234 -7.78 12.71 -0.02
C LYS A 234 -9.30 12.86 0.08
N THR A 235 -9.95 12.16 1.01
CA THR A 235 -11.41 12.31 1.22
C THR A 235 -11.70 13.40 2.24
N SER A 236 -10.93 13.47 3.33
CA SER A 236 -11.10 14.46 4.39
C SER A 236 -10.44 15.78 4.09
N HIS A 237 -9.30 15.94 3.39
CA HIS A 237 -8.76 17.29 3.11
C HIS A 237 -9.69 18.06 2.16
N SER A 238 -10.33 17.39 1.20
CA SER A 238 -11.32 18.00 0.31
C SER A 238 -12.66 18.32 1.03
N LEU A 239 -13.06 17.51 2.01
CA LEU A 239 -14.19 17.79 2.91
C LEU A 239 -13.85 18.84 4.01
N TRP A 240 -12.60 18.88 4.48
CA TRP A 240 -12.11 19.73 5.58
C TRP A 240 -11.64 21.10 5.11
N THR A 241 -11.11 21.27 3.89
CA THR A 241 -10.86 22.64 3.37
C THR A 241 -12.19 23.36 3.12
N GLY A 242 -13.24 22.63 2.74
CA GLY A 242 -14.62 23.14 2.68
C GLY A 242 -15.19 23.51 4.06
N LEU A 243 -14.98 22.66 5.09
CA LEU A 243 -15.48 22.94 6.45
C LEU A 243 -14.62 23.93 7.25
N SER A 244 -13.30 23.99 7.05
CA SER A 244 -12.38 24.80 7.89
C SER A 244 -12.50 26.31 7.66
N MET A 245 -13.11 26.73 6.53
CA MET A 245 -13.46 28.15 6.33
C MET A 245 -14.59 28.64 7.25
N THR A 246 -15.27 27.75 8.00
CA THR A 246 -16.43 28.13 8.81
C THR A 246 -16.16 28.38 10.30
N GLY A 247 -14.91 28.32 10.76
CA GLY A 247 -14.48 28.95 12.03
C GLY A 247 -15.29 28.62 13.29
N ARG A 248 -15.99 27.47 13.34
CA ARG A 248 -16.88 27.17 14.46
C ARG A 248 -17.04 25.66 14.62
N LEU A 249 -16.05 25.03 15.25
CA LEU A 249 -16.16 23.82 16.08
C LEU A 249 -14.75 23.48 16.56
N GLY A 250 -14.46 23.79 17.82
CA GLY A 250 -13.21 23.43 18.47
C GLY A 250 -13.15 21.93 18.74
N PHE A 251 -12.85 21.13 17.73
CA PHE A 251 -12.50 19.73 17.92
C PHE A 251 -10.99 19.63 18.07
N LYS A 252 -10.55 19.37 19.30
CA LYS A 252 -9.15 19.10 19.64
C LYS A 252 -8.62 17.98 18.74
N SER A 253 -7.73 18.34 17.83
CA SER A 253 -6.67 17.52 17.23
C SER A 253 -6.65 16.05 17.70
N TRP A 254 -7.28 15.15 16.93
CA TRP A 254 -7.25 13.70 17.12
C TRP A 254 -5.92 13.05 16.67
N SER A 255 -4.81 13.79 16.74
CA SER A 255 -3.45 13.28 16.46
C SER A 255 -2.96 12.23 17.47
N GLY A 256 -3.72 11.97 18.54
CA GLY A 256 -3.38 11.02 19.60
C GLY A 256 -4.04 9.64 19.46
N VAL A 257 -4.92 9.42 18.48
CA VAL A 257 -5.63 8.16 18.30
C VAL A 257 -5.53 7.74 16.84
N ILE A 258 -4.37 7.23 16.41
CA ILE A 258 -4.15 6.24 15.32
C ILE A 258 -2.65 5.92 15.21
#